data_AF-A0A914D8V5-F1
#
_entry.id   AF-A0A914D8V5-F1
#
_cell.length_a   1.000
_cell.length_b   1.000
_cell.length_c   1.000
_cell.angle_alpha   90.00
_cell.angle_beta   90.00
_cell.angle_gamma   90.00
#
_symmetry.space_group_name_H-M   'P 1'
#
loop_
_entity.id
_entity.type
_entity.pdbx_description
1 polymer ?
#
loop_
_entity_poly.entity_id
_entity_poly.type
_entity_poly.pdbx_seq_one_letter_code
_entity_poly.pdbx_strand_id
1 'polypeptide(L)'
;MAPLYEPTMDSYGSYMPPKLTAYDVGEARKIYGSRIEPYELSPKNCEPCNNGRENLFDNENSNVETTPYIEPTEEISTTTKTKISILNSENGCPNYVSAVVASEKVAYIFSTIYSYKIQNQQVIKKAQEGDFLVPWNYSTIIEAGYIRNGSLVLLDSEIKVHVYDPMPVQPDKFKLREGFPKKTPISMPINGAIMINENAYVFGFEKT
;
A
#
# COMPACT_ATOMS: atom_id res chain seq x y z
N MET A 1 4.86 -5.85 -35.53
CA MET A 1 3.62 -5.09 -35.24
C MET A 1 3.81 -4.50 -33.87
N ALA A 2 3.93 -3.17 -33.75
CA ALA A 2 4.01 -2.52 -32.44
C ALA A 2 2.60 -2.42 -31.85
N PRO A 3 2.38 -2.71 -30.56
CA PRO A 3 1.09 -2.50 -29.93
C PRO A 3 0.72 -1.01 -30.03
N LEU A 4 -0.46 -0.72 -30.59
CA LEU A 4 -1.05 0.61 -30.58
C LEU A 4 -1.49 0.91 -29.14
N TYR A 5 -0.76 1.77 -28.46
CA TYR A 5 -1.25 2.38 -27.23
C TYR A 5 -2.11 3.58 -27.61
N GLU A 6 -3.37 3.58 -27.19
CA GLU A 6 -4.20 4.77 -27.31
C GLU A 6 -3.63 5.89 -26.42
N PRO A 7 -3.49 7.12 -26.94
CA PRO A 7 -2.97 8.22 -26.15
C PRO A 7 -3.94 8.53 -25.00
N THR A 8 -3.46 8.39 -23.76
CA THR A 8 -4.18 8.84 -22.57
C THR A 8 -3.95 10.33 -22.41
N MET A 9 -5.02 11.11 -22.44
CA MET A 9 -5.00 12.55 -22.16
C MET A 9 -5.37 12.78 -20.69
N ASP A 10 -4.73 13.73 -20.02
CA ASP A 10 -5.18 14.17 -18.70
C ASP A 10 -6.46 15.03 -18.80
N SER A 11 -6.99 15.45 -17.64
CA SER A 11 -8.19 16.31 -17.56
C SER A 11 -8.03 17.69 -18.23
N TYR A 12 -6.82 18.08 -18.61
CA TYR A 12 -6.49 19.34 -19.26
C TYR A 12 -6.22 19.16 -20.77
N GLY A 13 -6.36 17.94 -21.29
CA GLY A 13 -6.07 17.64 -22.70
C GLY A 13 -4.58 17.55 -23.00
N SER A 14 -3.72 17.38 -21.99
CA SER A 14 -2.29 17.15 -22.20
C SER A 14 -2.03 15.66 -22.37
N TYR A 15 -1.16 15.33 -23.32
CA TYR A 15 -0.74 13.95 -23.54
C TYR A 15 0.02 13.41 -22.32
N MET A 16 -0.48 12.31 -21.73
CA MET A 16 0.24 11.56 -20.73
C MET A 16 0.98 10.40 -21.40
N PRO A 17 2.33 10.33 -21.30
CA PRO A 17 3.05 9.17 -21.78
C PRO A 17 2.62 7.95 -20.95
N PRO A 18 2.35 6.78 -21.57
CA PRO A 18 2.01 5.58 -20.85
C PRO A 18 3.15 5.24 -19.88
N LYS A 19 2.81 5.09 -18.60
CA LYS A 19 3.77 4.67 -17.57
C LYS A 19 3.68 3.16 -17.40
N LEU A 20 4.83 2.49 -17.42
CA LEU A 20 4.92 1.07 -17.09
C LEU A 20 4.52 0.87 -15.62
N THR A 21 3.70 -0.14 -15.36
CA THR A 21 3.39 -0.52 -13.98
C THR A 21 4.61 -1.16 -13.31
N ALA A 22 4.65 -1.18 -11.97
CA ALA A 22 5.73 -1.86 -11.24
C ALA A 22 5.86 -3.35 -11.64
N TYR A 23 4.75 -3.98 -12.02
CA TYR A 23 4.71 -5.34 -12.52
C TYR A 23 5.45 -5.45 -13.87
N ASP A 24 5.11 -4.60 -14.84
CA ASP A 24 5.75 -4.62 -16.17
C ASP A 24 7.25 -4.35 -16.07
N VAL A 25 7.64 -3.41 -15.21
CA VAL A 25 9.06 -3.15 -14.91
C VAL A 25 9.72 -4.38 -14.30
N GLY A 26 9.05 -5.08 -13.39
CA GLY A 26 9.55 -6.32 -12.78
C GLY A 26 9.78 -7.43 -13.80
N GLU A 27 8.78 -7.71 -14.66
CA GLU A 27 8.88 -8.71 -15.72
C GLU A 27 9.97 -8.37 -16.75
N ALA A 28 10.04 -7.10 -17.17
CA ALA A 28 11.09 -6.64 -18.06
C ALA A 28 12.48 -6.83 -17.46
N ARG A 29 12.65 -6.55 -16.17
CA ARG A 29 13.94 -6.74 -15.46
C ARG A 29 14.34 -8.21 -15.32
N LYS A 30 13.40 -9.15 -15.29
CA LYS A 30 13.72 -10.59 -15.28
C LYS A 30 14.37 -11.04 -16.60
N ILE A 31 13.95 -10.45 -17.71
CA ILE A 31 14.45 -10.80 -19.05
C ILE A 31 15.74 -10.02 -19.36
N TYR A 32 15.75 -8.72 -19.11
CA TYR A 32 16.81 -7.82 -19.57
C TYR A 32 17.77 -7.37 -18.46
N GLY A 33 17.53 -7.78 -17.21
CA GLY A 33 18.27 -7.29 -16.05
C GLY A 33 17.77 -5.93 -15.55
N SER A 34 18.24 -5.53 -14.37
CA SER A 34 17.98 -4.19 -13.86
C SER A 34 18.69 -3.14 -14.71
N ARG A 35 18.08 -1.97 -14.87
CA ARG A 35 18.73 -0.83 -15.52
C ARG A 35 20.05 -0.57 -14.79
N ILE A 36 21.15 -0.67 -15.52
CA ILE A 36 22.43 -0.12 -15.07
C ILE A 36 22.20 1.39 -15.09
N GLU A 37 21.96 1.98 -13.92
CA GLU A 37 22.00 3.44 -13.84
C GLU A 37 23.36 3.85 -14.40
N PRO A 38 23.42 4.88 -15.27
CA PRO A 38 24.71 5.42 -15.66
C PRO A 38 25.39 5.74 -14.34
N TYR A 39 26.46 5.01 -14.03
CA TYR A 39 27.35 5.36 -12.95
C TYR A 39 27.61 6.85 -13.15
N GLU A 40 27.13 7.68 -12.22
CA GLU A 40 27.61 9.04 -12.14
C GLU A 40 29.12 8.88 -12.08
N LEU A 41 29.78 9.18 -13.19
CA LEU A 41 31.20 9.44 -13.24
C LEU A 41 31.39 10.72 -12.43
N SER A 42 31.25 10.60 -11.11
CA SER A 42 31.86 11.51 -10.17
C SER A 42 33.35 11.42 -10.50
N PRO A 43 34.00 12.52 -10.91
CA PRO A 43 35.44 12.53 -11.12
C PRO A 43 36.10 12.39 -9.75
N LYS A 44 36.18 11.15 -9.25
CA LYS A 44 37.07 10.82 -8.15
C LYS A 44 38.47 10.82 -8.73
N ASN A 45 39.18 11.89 -8.43
CA ASN A 45 40.62 11.98 -8.27
C ASN A 45 41.31 10.62 -8.44
N CYS A 46 41.85 10.38 -9.63
CA CYS A 46 42.95 9.45 -9.81
C CYS A 46 44.19 10.11 -9.20
N GLU A 47 44.44 9.85 -7.92
CA GLU A 47 45.77 9.99 -7.33
C GLU A 47 46.13 8.69 -6.59
N PRO A 48 47.41 8.35 -6.55
CA PRO A 48 47.88 7.06 -7.07
C PRO A 48 47.95 5.94 -6.03
N CYS A 49 47.90 4.72 -6.55
CA CYS A 49 48.14 3.45 -5.86
C CYS A 49 49.42 3.48 -5.00
N ASN A 50 49.26 3.64 -3.69
CA ASN A 50 50.28 3.28 -2.70
C ASN A 50 49.70 2.21 -1.78
N ASN A 51 49.86 0.94 -2.17
CA ASN A 51 49.71 -0.19 -1.25
C ASN A 51 51.08 -0.87 -1.11
N GLY A 52 51.88 -0.32 -0.20
CA GLY A 52 52.90 -1.07 0.50
C GLY A 52 52.24 -2.00 1.52
N ARG A 53 52.60 -3.28 1.44
CA ARG A 53 52.41 -4.31 2.47
C ARG A 53 52.89 -3.80 3.83
N GLU A 54 52.17 -4.16 4.90
CA GLU A 54 52.68 -5.03 5.97
C GLU A 54 51.57 -5.47 6.94
N ASN A 55 51.65 -6.74 7.31
CA ASN A 55 50.81 -7.42 8.30
C ASN A 55 51.14 -6.91 9.72
N LEU A 56 50.21 -6.98 10.68
CA LEU A 56 50.51 -7.44 12.04
C LEU A 56 49.23 -7.67 12.89
N PHE A 57 48.98 -8.96 13.18
CA PHE A 57 48.49 -9.60 14.40
C PHE A 57 47.34 -9.02 15.26
N ASP A 58 46.30 -9.86 15.39
CA ASP A 58 45.66 -10.38 16.61
C ASP A 58 45.59 -9.48 17.86
N ASN A 59 44.37 -9.31 18.38
CA ASN A 59 44.17 -9.49 19.82
C ASN A 59 42.75 -9.90 20.20
N GLU A 60 42.72 -10.94 21.03
CA GLU A 60 41.56 -11.57 21.66
C GLU A 60 41.02 -10.74 22.85
N ASN A 61 39.88 -11.21 23.37
CA ASN A 61 39.32 -10.99 24.71
C ASN A 61 38.37 -9.82 24.91
N SER A 62 37.07 -10.15 24.97
CA SER A 62 36.20 -9.59 26.01
C SER A 62 35.20 -10.64 26.48
N ASN A 63 35.44 -11.09 27.72
CA ASN A 63 34.52 -11.87 28.54
C ASN A 63 33.20 -11.11 28.70
N VAL A 64 32.07 -11.81 28.49
CA VAL A 64 30.76 -11.33 28.92
C VAL A 64 30.21 -12.35 29.91
N GLU A 65 30.06 -11.90 31.15
CA GLU A 65 29.46 -12.63 32.27
C GLU A 65 28.02 -13.06 31.94
N THR A 66 27.77 -14.34 32.12
CA THR A 66 26.44 -14.95 32.12
C THR A 66 25.81 -14.80 33.49
N THR A 67 24.73 -14.03 33.59
CA THR A 67 23.84 -14.03 34.77
C THR A 67 22.96 -15.29 34.78
N PRO A 68 22.64 -15.85 35.96
CA PRO A 68 21.82 -17.06 36.06
C PRO A 68 20.36 -16.75 35.70
N TYR A 69 19.84 -17.51 34.74
CA TYR A 69 18.44 -17.48 34.32
C TYR A 69 17.57 -18.22 35.35
N ILE A 70 16.52 -17.56 35.83
CA ILE A 70 15.50 -18.14 36.69
C ILE A 70 14.45 -18.80 35.78
N GLU A 71 14.26 -20.11 35.93
CA GLU A 71 13.20 -20.87 35.25
C GLU A 71 11.81 -20.34 35.63
N PRO A 72 10.99 -19.88 34.66
CA PRO A 72 9.58 -19.68 34.88
C PRO A 72 8.88 -21.05 34.85
N THR A 73 8.25 -21.39 35.96
CA THR A 73 7.41 -22.58 36.14
C THR A 73 6.31 -22.63 35.06
N GLU A 74 6.15 -23.81 34.48
CA GLU A 74 5.23 -24.13 33.40
C GLU A 74 3.76 -23.84 33.78
N GLU A 75 3.12 -22.89 33.11
CA GLU A 75 1.68 -22.95 32.85
C GLU A 75 1.46 -23.15 31.35
N ILE A 76 0.91 -24.33 31.05
CA ILE A 76 0.59 -24.82 29.72
C ILE A 76 -0.53 -23.96 29.14
N SER A 77 -0.17 -23.00 28.28
CA SER A 77 -1.10 -22.39 27.34
C SER A 77 -0.68 -22.79 25.93
N THR A 78 -1.44 -23.72 25.33
CA THR A 78 -1.29 -24.17 23.96
C THR A 78 -1.57 -23.01 23.00
N THR A 79 -0.58 -22.14 22.79
CA THR A 79 -0.57 -21.17 21.71
C THR A 79 0.03 -21.84 20.49
N THR A 80 -0.84 -22.25 19.58
CA THR A 80 -0.48 -22.70 18.24
C THR A 80 0.27 -21.57 17.55
N LYS A 81 1.60 -21.66 17.55
CA LYS A 81 2.49 -20.75 16.82
C LYS A 81 2.31 -21.00 15.33
N THR A 82 1.32 -20.35 14.73
CA THR A 82 1.15 -20.33 13.28
C THR A 82 2.35 -19.62 12.68
N LYS A 83 3.24 -20.40 12.05
CA LYS A 83 4.37 -19.91 11.26
C LYS A 83 3.80 -19.18 10.05
N ILE A 84 3.69 -17.86 10.13
CA ILE A 84 3.32 -17.02 8.99
C ILE A 84 4.53 -16.96 8.06
N SER A 85 4.59 -17.91 7.12
CA SER A 85 5.49 -17.83 5.97
C SER A 85 4.97 -16.76 5.03
N ILE A 86 5.70 -15.67 4.89
CA ILE A 86 5.47 -14.63 3.87
C ILE A 86 5.80 -15.26 2.51
N LEU A 87 4.78 -15.79 1.85
CA LEU A 87 4.85 -16.34 0.50
C LEU A 87 4.65 -15.20 -0.51
N ASN A 88 5.53 -15.15 -1.52
CA ASN A 88 5.48 -14.19 -2.61
C ASN A 88 4.15 -14.27 -3.39
N SER A 89 3.44 -13.14 -3.38
CA SER A 89 2.48 -12.52 -4.34
C SER A 89 2.13 -13.21 -5.67
N GLU A 90 1.72 -14.47 -5.68
CA GLU A 90 0.80 -14.99 -6.72
C GLU A 90 -0.63 -15.22 -6.16
N ASN A 91 -0.77 -15.21 -4.82
CA ASN A 91 -2.00 -15.52 -4.09
C ASN A 91 -2.63 -14.30 -3.39
N GLY A 92 -3.06 -13.30 -4.18
CA GLY A 92 -4.25 -12.49 -3.85
C GLY A 92 -4.19 -11.46 -2.70
N CYS A 93 -3.15 -11.41 -1.87
CA CYS A 93 -3.03 -10.41 -0.80
C CYS A 93 -2.24 -9.17 -1.24
N PRO A 94 -2.71 -7.94 -0.95
CA PRO A 94 -1.96 -6.73 -1.26
C PRO A 94 -0.69 -6.60 -0.40
N ASN A 95 0.42 -6.19 -1.02
CA ASN A 95 1.67 -5.83 -0.31
C ASN A 95 1.53 -4.52 0.48
N TYR A 96 0.56 -3.68 0.11
CA TYR A 96 0.31 -2.40 0.73
C TYR A 96 -1.19 -2.19 0.86
N VAL A 97 -1.63 -1.84 2.07
CA VAL A 97 -3.02 -1.55 2.39
C VAL A 97 -3.11 -0.08 2.76
N SER A 98 -3.93 0.65 2.01
CA SER A 98 -4.13 2.08 2.22
C SER A 98 -5.37 2.38 3.06
N ALA A 99 -6.42 1.55 2.94
CA ALA A 99 -7.62 1.63 3.76
C ALA A 99 -8.30 0.26 3.89
N VAL A 100 -9.02 0.05 4.99
CA VAL A 100 -9.84 -1.14 5.22
C VAL A 100 -11.19 -0.72 5.75
N VAL A 101 -12.25 -1.33 5.23
CA VAL A 101 -13.60 -1.19 5.78
C VAL A 101 -14.24 -2.55 5.88
N ALA A 102 -14.95 -2.80 6.98
CA ALA A 102 -15.63 -4.07 7.20
C ALA A 102 -17.07 -3.86 7.64
N SER A 103 -17.92 -4.77 7.19
CA SER A 103 -19.28 -5.01 7.67
C SER A 103 -19.33 -6.42 8.25
N GLU A 104 -20.49 -6.83 8.79
CA GLU A 104 -20.67 -8.19 9.32
C GLU A 104 -20.41 -9.30 8.29
N LYS A 105 -20.63 -9.04 7.00
CA LYS A 105 -20.58 -10.06 5.95
C LYS A 105 -19.44 -9.90 4.95
N VAL A 106 -18.96 -8.68 4.77
CA VAL A 106 -17.95 -8.36 3.77
C VAL A 106 -16.95 -7.35 4.32
N ALA A 107 -15.69 -7.55 3.99
CA ALA A 107 -14.64 -6.55 4.15
C ALA A 107 -14.10 -6.13 2.78
N TYR A 108 -13.75 -4.86 2.67
CA TYR A 108 -13.08 -4.30 1.53
C TYR A 108 -11.71 -3.80 1.96
N ILE A 109 -10.69 -4.22 1.21
CA ILE A 109 -9.32 -3.75 1.39
C ILE A 109 -8.96 -2.91 0.17
N PHE A 110 -8.45 -1.72 0.40
CA PHE A 110 -7.97 -0.83 -0.62
C PHE A 110 -6.45 -0.78 -0.59
N SER A 111 -5.86 -0.82 -1.77
CA SER A 111 -4.46 -0.52 -2.03
C SER A 111 -4.39 0.61 -3.04
N THR A 112 -3.19 1.11 -3.33
CA THR A 112 -2.97 2.20 -4.30
C THR A 112 -3.60 1.93 -5.67
N ILE A 113 -3.63 0.67 -6.13
CA ILE A 113 -4.02 0.30 -7.50
C ILE A 113 -5.08 -0.81 -7.59
N TYR A 114 -5.39 -1.47 -6.47
CA TYR A 114 -6.37 -2.55 -6.41
C TYR A 114 -7.34 -2.37 -5.25
N SER A 115 -8.56 -2.85 -5.46
CA SER A 115 -9.51 -3.12 -4.39
C SER A 115 -9.78 -4.62 -4.29
N TYR A 116 -9.98 -5.10 -3.06
CA TYR A 116 -10.20 -6.49 -2.74
C TYR A 116 -11.50 -6.63 -1.96
N LYS A 117 -12.34 -7.60 -2.35
CA LYS A 117 -13.49 -8.03 -1.56
C LYS A 117 -13.14 -9.31 -0.83
N ILE A 118 -13.30 -9.27 0.48
CA ILE A 118 -13.13 -10.41 1.37
C ILE A 118 -14.50 -10.79 1.90
N GLN A 119 -14.86 -12.05 1.72
CA GLN A 119 -16.10 -12.63 2.23
C GLN A 119 -15.79 -14.05 2.69
N ASN A 120 -16.32 -14.46 3.84
CA ASN A 120 -16.06 -15.79 4.42
C ASN A 120 -14.57 -16.15 4.49
N GLN A 121 -13.73 -15.19 4.91
CA GLN A 121 -12.27 -15.33 5.04
C GLN A 121 -11.51 -15.61 3.72
N GLN A 122 -12.17 -15.41 2.56
CA GLN A 122 -11.56 -15.59 1.24
C GLN A 122 -11.63 -14.31 0.43
N VAL A 123 -10.58 -14.06 -0.36
CA VAL A 123 -10.60 -13.00 -1.38
C VAL A 123 -11.46 -13.50 -2.53
N ILE A 124 -12.71 -13.05 -2.59
CA ILE A 124 -13.66 -13.47 -3.63
C ILE A 124 -13.53 -12.64 -4.90
N LYS A 125 -12.92 -11.46 -4.80
CA LYS A 125 -12.69 -10.60 -5.96
C LYS A 125 -11.51 -9.66 -5.75
N LYS A 126 -10.68 -9.55 -6.79
CA LYS A 126 -9.63 -8.56 -6.97
C LYS A 126 -9.97 -7.77 -8.22
N ALA A 127 -9.97 -6.45 -8.14
CA ALA A 127 -10.20 -5.59 -9.30
C ALA A 127 -9.18 -4.46 -9.35
N GLN A 128 -8.72 -4.16 -10.57
CA GLN A 128 -8.03 -2.90 -10.84
C GLN A 128 -9.04 -1.75 -10.79
N GLU A 129 -8.49 -0.55 -10.69
CA GLU A 129 -9.16 0.74 -10.78
C GLU A 129 -10.39 0.73 -11.71
N GLY A 130 -11.49 1.34 -11.26
CA GLY A 130 -12.71 1.54 -12.07
C GLY A 130 -13.73 0.39 -12.08
N ASP A 131 -13.33 -0.86 -11.80
CA ASP A 131 -14.17 -2.01 -12.16
C ASP A 131 -15.12 -2.54 -11.08
N PHE A 132 -14.97 -2.15 -9.80
CA PHE A 132 -15.58 -2.94 -8.73
C PHE A 132 -16.43 -2.23 -7.69
N LEU A 133 -15.97 -1.13 -7.11
CA LEU A 133 -16.68 -0.49 -5.99
C LEU A 133 -16.84 0.99 -6.22
N VAL A 134 -15.94 1.56 -7.01
CA VAL A 134 -15.76 2.98 -7.03
C VAL A 134 -15.01 3.41 -8.30
N PRO A 135 -15.63 4.16 -9.22
CA PRO A 135 -14.94 4.73 -10.37
C PRO A 135 -14.06 5.87 -9.88
N TRP A 136 -12.86 5.54 -9.41
CA TRP A 136 -11.91 6.51 -8.88
C TRP A 136 -10.82 6.77 -9.89
N ASN A 137 -10.42 8.03 -9.94
CA ASN A 137 -9.42 8.54 -10.84
C ASN A 137 -8.19 8.85 -9.97
N TYR A 138 -7.19 7.97 -9.97
CA TYR A 138 -5.81 8.14 -9.50
C TYR A 138 -5.51 8.53 -8.03
N SER A 139 -6.48 8.93 -7.20
CA SER A 139 -6.21 9.29 -5.80
C SER A 139 -6.19 8.05 -4.88
N THR A 140 -5.17 7.96 -4.01
CA THR A 140 -5.05 6.85 -3.05
C THR A 140 -6.10 7.00 -1.96
N ILE A 141 -6.80 5.91 -1.60
CA ILE A 141 -7.73 5.91 -0.46
C ILE A 141 -6.91 6.00 0.83
N ILE A 142 -7.14 7.02 1.65
CA ILE A 142 -6.54 7.14 2.98
C ILE A 142 -7.41 6.44 4.03
N GLU A 143 -8.73 6.50 3.88
CA GLU A 143 -9.64 5.87 4.84
C GLU A 143 -10.95 5.46 4.19
N ALA A 144 -11.55 4.41 4.74
CA ALA A 144 -12.82 3.85 4.31
C ALA A 144 -13.70 3.48 5.50
N GLY A 145 -15.00 3.79 5.45
CA GLY A 145 -15.93 3.42 6.52
C GLY A 145 -17.37 3.34 6.07
N TYR A 146 -18.19 2.61 6.83
CA TYR A 146 -19.64 2.59 6.65
C TYR A 146 -20.34 3.63 7.52
N ILE A 147 -21.41 4.21 7.00
CA ILE A 147 -22.40 4.98 7.77
C ILE A 147 -23.71 4.19 7.89
N ARG A 148 -24.64 4.57 8.79
CA ARG A 148 -25.79 3.73 9.22
C ARG A 148 -26.69 3.22 8.11
N ASN A 149 -26.77 3.93 6.99
CA ASN A 149 -27.60 3.51 5.85
C ASN A 149 -26.88 2.49 4.92
N GLY A 150 -25.73 1.96 5.33
CA GLY A 150 -24.93 1.03 4.54
C GLY A 150 -24.13 1.71 3.43
N SER A 151 -24.14 3.04 3.36
CA SER A 151 -23.32 3.78 2.42
C SER A 151 -21.85 3.70 2.81
N LEU A 152 -21.01 3.55 1.79
CA LEU A 152 -19.57 3.53 1.91
C LEU A 152 -19.03 4.95 1.75
N VAL A 153 -18.33 5.42 2.77
CA VAL A 153 -17.63 6.71 2.79
C VAL A 153 -16.15 6.44 2.62
N LEU A 154 -15.52 7.20 1.73
CA LEU A 154 -14.12 7.06 1.43
C LEU A 154 -13.47 8.44 1.41
N LEU A 155 -12.29 8.54 2.01
CA LEU A 155 -11.46 9.75 2.02
C LEU A 155 -10.21 9.48 1.18
N ASP A 156 -9.95 10.35 0.20
CA ASP A 156 -8.81 10.21 -0.69
C ASP A 156 -7.62 11.11 -0.31
N SER A 157 -6.49 10.88 -0.98
CA SER A 157 -5.25 11.64 -0.79
C SER A 157 -5.32 13.10 -1.22
N GLU A 158 -6.35 13.49 -1.97
CA GLU A 158 -6.64 14.89 -2.30
C GLU A 158 -7.57 15.54 -1.30
N ILE A 159 -7.84 14.86 -0.17
CA ILE A 159 -8.67 15.35 0.91
C ILE A 159 -10.12 15.58 0.42
N LYS A 160 -10.57 14.75 -0.52
CA LYS A 160 -11.96 14.69 -0.98
C LYS A 160 -12.65 13.49 -0.34
N VAL A 161 -13.83 13.77 0.19
CA VAL A 161 -14.76 12.73 0.64
C VAL A 161 -15.61 12.32 -0.54
N HIS A 162 -15.77 11.03 -0.69
CA HIS A 162 -16.70 10.43 -1.62
C HIS A 162 -17.68 9.58 -0.82
N VAL A 163 -18.95 9.59 -1.22
CA VAL A 163 -19.99 8.79 -0.56
C VAL A 163 -20.69 7.96 -1.60
N TYR A 164 -20.80 6.67 -1.32
CA TYR A 164 -21.37 5.69 -2.22
C TYR A 164 -22.55 5.00 -1.57
N ASP A 165 -23.67 5.01 -2.28
CA ASP A 165 -24.88 4.34 -1.85
C ASP A 165 -24.93 2.92 -2.43
N PRO A 166 -25.31 1.91 -1.64
CA PRO A 166 -25.48 0.56 -2.14
C PRO A 166 -26.61 0.54 -3.20
N MET A 167 -26.37 -0.14 -4.32
CA MET A 167 -27.38 -0.28 -5.35
C MET A 167 -28.43 -1.32 -4.92
N PRO A 168 -29.74 -1.00 -4.91
CA PRO A 168 -30.77 -1.91 -4.42
C PRO A 168 -30.80 -3.28 -5.13
N VAL A 169 -30.49 -3.27 -6.43
CA VAL A 169 -30.55 -4.47 -7.29
C VAL A 169 -29.25 -5.28 -7.26
N GLN A 170 -28.14 -4.66 -6.86
CA GLN A 170 -26.80 -5.27 -6.86
C GLN A 170 -26.10 -4.81 -5.59
N PRO A 171 -26.28 -5.50 -4.46
CA PRO A 171 -25.79 -5.05 -3.15
C PRO A 171 -24.26 -4.96 -3.07
N ASP A 172 -23.57 -5.62 -3.99
CA ASP A 172 -22.12 -5.57 -4.15
C ASP A 172 -21.65 -4.41 -5.04
N LYS A 173 -22.58 -3.62 -5.57
CA LYS A 173 -22.30 -2.43 -6.36
C LYS A 173 -22.75 -1.19 -5.64
N PHE A 174 -21.97 -0.15 -5.86
CA PHE A 174 -22.08 1.12 -5.19
C PHE A 174 -22.24 2.21 -6.24
N LYS A 175 -23.15 3.14 -6.01
CA LYS A 175 -23.36 4.31 -6.86
C LYS A 175 -22.84 5.53 -6.13
N LEU A 176 -22.03 6.35 -6.80
CA LEU A 176 -21.62 7.65 -6.26
C LEU A 176 -22.87 8.48 -5.95
N ARG A 177 -22.98 8.94 -4.71
CA ARG A 177 -24.07 9.80 -4.26
C ARG A 177 -23.99 11.15 -4.97
N GLU A 178 -25.14 11.68 -5.36
CA GLU A 178 -25.22 12.99 -6.02
C GLU A 178 -24.60 14.09 -5.15
N GLY A 179 -23.83 14.98 -5.79
CA GLY A 179 -23.11 16.07 -5.12
C GLY A 179 -21.78 15.67 -4.47
N PHE A 180 -21.29 14.44 -4.68
CA PHE A 180 -19.93 14.02 -4.34
C PHE A 180 -19.08 13.80 -5.61
N PRO A 181 -17.74 13.88 -5.53
CA PRO A 181 -16.92 14.15 -4.34
C PRO A 181 -17.06 15.57 -3.78
N LYS A 182 -16.78 15.73 -2.48
CA LYS A 182 -16.68 17.04 -1.80
C LYS A 182 -15.31 17.20 -1.18
N LYS A 183 -14.70 18.38 -1.39
CA LYS A 183 -13.45 18.74 -0.71
C LYS A 183 -13.73 18.96 0.78
N THR A 184 -12.92 18.38 1.66
CA THR A 184 -13.05 18.67 3.09
C THR A 184 -12.41 20.03 3.42
N PRO A 185 -12.81 20.68 4.53
CA PRO A 185 -12.17 21.92 4.98
C PRO A 185 -10.78 21.69 5.59
N ILE A 186 -10.27 20.45 5.62
CA ILE A 186 -8.99 20.11 6.23
C ILE A 186 -7.87 20.67 5.36
N SER A 187 -7.06 21.55 5.92
CA SER A 187 -5.91 22.18 5.25
C SER A 187 -4.58 21.49 5.54
N MET A 188 -4.54 20.57 6.52
CA MET A 188 -3.33 19.85 6.91
C MET A 188 -3.14 18.55 6.13
N PRO A 189 -1.89 18.09 5.94
CA PRO A 189 -1.62 16.75 5.45
C PRO A 189 -2.25 15.68 6.36
N ILE A 190 -2.91 14.70 5.76
CA ILE A 190 -3.55 13.58 6.46
C ILE A 190 -2.66 12.34 6.31
N ASN A 191 -2.41 11.66 7.42
CA ASN A 191 -1.65 10.41 7.45
C ASN A 191 -2.54 9.19 7.69
N GLY A 192 -3.73 9.40 8.24
CA GLY A 192 -4.73 8.37 8.40
C GLY A 192 -6.05 8.99 8.85
N ALA A 193 -7.12 8.21 8.75
CA ALA A 193 -8.35 8.52 9.45
C ALA A 193 -8.96 7.22 9.97
N ILE A 194 -9.95 7.34 10.85
CA ILE A 194 -10.76 6.21 11.32
C ILE A 194 -12.21 6.65 11.43
N MET A 195 -13.14 5.82 10.96
CA MET A 195 -14.57 6.01 11.15
C MET A 195 -15.07 5.33 12.43
N ILE A 196 -15.58 6.10 13.39
CA ILE A 196 -16.17 5.56 14.64
C ILE A 196 -17.54 6.22 14.85
N ASN A 197 -18.60 5.40 14.95
CA ASN A 197 -19.98 5.85 15.17
C ASN A 197 -20.41 6.97 14.20
N GLU A 198 -20.15 6.78 12.90
CA GLU A 198 -20.44 7.75 11.81
C GLU A 198 -19.62 9.05 11.84
N ASN A 199 -18.68 9.18 12.79
CA ASN A 199 -17.76 10.31 12.85
C ASN A 199 -16.41 9.91 12.28
N ALA A 200 -15.87 10.74 11.39
CA ALA A 200 -14.52 10.60 10.87
C ALA A 200 -13.54 11.29 11.82
N TYR A 201 -12.60 10.52 12.37
CA TYR A 201 -11.46 11.04 13.12
C TYR A 201 -10.26 11.04 12.20
N VAL A 202 -9.72 12.21 11.92
CA VAL A 202 -8.62 12.38 10.96
C VAL A 202 -7.35 12.70 11.72
N PHE A 203 -6.28 11.98 11.41
CA PHE A 203 -4.95 12.17 11.98
C PHE A 203 -4.03 12.80 10.93
N GLY A 204 -3.40 13.91 11.31
CA GLY A 204 -2.46 14.63 10.47
C GLY A 204 -1.30 15.16 11.29
N PHE A 205 -0.20 15.49 10.61
CA PHE A 205 0.90 16.22 11.22
C PHE A 205 0.77 17.70 10.90
N GLU A 206 0.86 18.53 11.94
CA GLU A 206 1.05 19.95 11.74
C GLU A 206 2.48 20.17 11.20
N LYS A 207 2.60 20.85 10.06
CA LYS A 207 3.91 21.29 9.58
C LYS A 207 4.41 22.38 10.53
N THR A 208 5.26 22.00 11.48
CA THR A 208 6.07 22.93 12.28
C THR A 208 7.10 23.64 11.42
#